data_AF-A0A936IIU0-F1
#
_entry.id   AF-A0A936IIU0-F1
#
_cell.length_a   1.000
_cell.length_b   1.000
_cell.length_c   1.000
_cell.angle_alpha   90.00
_cell.angle_beta   90.00
_cell.angle_gamma   90.00
#
_symmetry.space_group_name_H-M   'P 1'
#
loop_
_entity.id
_entity.type
_entity.pdbx_description
1 polymer ?
#
loop_
_entity_poly.entity_id
_entity_poly.type
_entity_poly.pdbx_seq_one_letter_code
_entity_poly.pdbx_strand_id
1 'polypeptide(L)'
;MRVEARVVLREGALEFLAAFHSKDHESILRLGAQPEHVYAALGLIGLEPGHPPQVRENGSCCEPPRGDLVDIFVEWEADGYIETAESSTWLREAAYRRPVRAQAWIFGGSRVRPDGTLSCRATGEAIALVDFPDSLVSHARRASSRWGELWCEANTDAIPPLGTRVTIILRPAAPRRHVMRLAPAGRLLVDGSLAEPAEVASLILQARELTPGHGQVIAVDRALRSDVRRVRGEIEAAGVPADALRFEDARPEAPSVDTATSQPSPRF
;
A
#
# COMPACT_ATOMS: atom_id res chain seq x y z
N MET A 1 -5.83 16.05 -4.63
CA MET A 1 -4.88 17.16 -4.40
C MET A 1 -3.50 16.82 -4.95
N ARG A 2 -2.65 17.82 -5.15
CA ARG A 2 -1.28 17.68 -5.69
C ARG A 2 -0.30 18.44 -4.79
N VAL A 3 0.87 17.85 -4.51
CA VAL A 3 1.90 18.41 -3.61
C VAL A 3 3.26 18.31 -4.27
N GLU A 4 4.00 19.41 -4.33
CA GLU A 4 5.38 19.39 -4.80
C GLU A 4 6.28 18.62 -3.83
N ALA A 5 7.21 17.86 -4.37
CA ALA A 5 8.20 17.09 -3.65
C ALA A 5 9.49 16.99 -4.46
N ARG A 6 10.53 16.43 -3.83
CA ARG A 6 11.78 16.06 -4.50
C ARG A 6 12.26 14.70 -4.02
N VAL A 7 12.94 13.96 -4.90
CA VAL A 7 13.62 12.71 -4.51
C VAL A 7 14.83 13.04 -3.64
N VAL A 8 14.88 12.47 -2.44
CA VAL A 8 16.00 12.63 -1.48
C VAL A 8 16.72 11.31 -1.18
N LEU A 9 16.11 10.18 -1.51
CA LEU A 9 16.69 8.85 -1.35
C LEU A 9 16.19 7.91 -2.46
N ARG A 10 17.05 7.00 -2.94
CA ARG A 10 16.74 6.02 -3.98
C ARG A 10 17.09 4.58 -3.62
N GLU A 11 17.77 4.37 -2.50
CA GLU A 11 18.32 3.08 -2.10
C GLU A 11 18.30 2.93 -0.59
N GLY A 12 18.19 1.69 -0.11
CA GLY A 12 18.19 1.36 1.31
C GLY A 12 16.79 1.09 1.88
N ALA A 13 16.79 0.70 3.16
CA ALA A 13 15.58 0.41 3.91
C ALA A 13 14.79 1.71 4.19
N LEU A 14 13.46 1.59 4.20
CA LEU A 14 12.58 2.74 4.28
C LEU A 14 11.67 2.68 5.50
N GLU A 15 11.51 3.84 6.13
CA GLU A 15 10.46 4.10 7.11
C GLU A 15 9.30 4.89 6.49
N PHE A 16 9.58 5.71 5.48
CA PHE A 16 8.59 6.58 4.84
C PHE A 16 8.68 6.52 3.31
N LEU A 17 7.52 6.67 2.67
CA LEU A 17 7.47 7.06 1.26
C LEU A 17 7.85 8.55 1.13
N ALA A 18 7.32 9.39 2.02
CA ALA A 18 7.56 10.81 2.03
C ALA A 18 7.61 11.39 3.45
N ALA A 19 8.42 12.43 3.63
CA ALA A 19 8.51 13.21 4.86
C ALA A 19 8.41 14.71 4.57
N PHE A 20 7.98 15.48 5.57
CA PHE A 20 7.95 16.96 5.49
C PHE A 20 9.34 17.56 5.69
N HIS A 21 10.09 17.08 6.70
CA HIS A 21 11.45 17.53 6.99
C HIS A 21 12.23 16.49 7.80
N SER A 22 13.55 16.73 7.94
CA SER A 22 14.51 16.02 8.83
C SER A 22 14.60 14.48 8.73
N LYS A 23 14.06 13.85 7.68
CA LYS A 23 14.01 12.37 7.51
C LYS A 23 14.51 11.89 6.14
N ASP A 24 15.47 12.61 5.54
CA ASP A 24 15.94 12.35 4.17
C ASP A 24 16.70 11.03 4.01
N HIS A 25 17.21 10.46 5.09
CA HIS A 25 17.97 9.21 5.08
C HIS A 25 17.09 7.96 5.18
N GLU A 26 15.76 8.13 5.28
CA GLU A 26 14.79 7.05 5.50
C GLU A 26 13.47 7.28 4.73
N SER A 27 13.45 8.28 3.84
CA SER A 27 12.29 8.68 3.03
C SER A 27 12.67 8.86 1.57
N ILE A 28 11.90 8.32 0.62
CA ILE A 28 12.17 8.54 -0.81
C ILE A 28 11.98 10.01 -1.19
N LEU A 29 10.91 10.64 -0.67
CA LEU A 29 10.48 11.98 -1.04
C LEU A 29 10.54 12.97 0.14
N ARG A 30 10.97 14.19 -0.14
CA ARG A 30 10.70 15.35 0.74
C ARG A 30 9.62 16.24 0.16
N LEU A 31 8.56 16.46 0.94
CA LEU A 31 7.46 17.34 0.58
C LEU A 31 7.84 18.82 0.70
N GLY A 32 7.35 19.63 -0.24
CA GLY A 32 7.46 21.09 -0.26
C GLY A 32 6.25 21.79 0.38
N ALA A 33 5.55 21.14 1.30
CA ALA A 33 4.35 21.67 1.95
C ALA A 33 4.41 21.57 3.48
N GLN A 34 3.67 22.43 4.17
CA GLN A 34 3.46 22.32 5.61
C GLN A 34 2.45 21.21 5.92
N PRO A 35 2.58 20.49 7.04
CA PRO A 35 1.69 19.38 7.36
C PRO A 35 0.21 19.77 7.45
N GLU A 36 -0.07 20.95 8.01
CA GLU A 36 -1.44 21.46 8.14
C GLU A 36 -2.09 21.74 6.79
N HIS A 37 -1.31 22.14 5.78
CA HIS A 37 -1.83 22.35 4.43
C HIS A 37 -2.24 21.04 3.77
N VAL A 38 -1.44 19.98 3.96
CA VAL A 38 -1.78 18.65 3.43
C VAL A 38 -2.98 18.07 4.15
N TYR A 39 -3.02 18.16 5.48
CA TYR A 39 -4.19 17.75 6.28
C TYR A 39 -5.47 18.46 5.82
N ALA A 40 -5.44 19.79 5.73
CA ALA A 40 -6.61 20.57 5.33
C ALA A 40 -7.04 20.27 3.89
N ALA A 41 -6.09 20.09 2.97
CA ALA A 41 -6.40 19.79 1.58
C ALA A 41 -7.01 18.40 1.38
N LEU A 42 -6.62 17.40 2.18
CA LEU A 42 -7.29 16.09 2.20
C LEU A 42 -8.74 16.20 2.70
N GLY A 43 -8.96 16.99 3.77
CA GLY A 43 -10.32 17.31 4.23
C GLY A 43 -11.17 18.02 3.17
N LEU A 44 -10.60 18.98 2.44
CA LEU A 44 -11.31 19.73 1.39
C LEU A 44 -11.70 18.88 0.18
N ILE A 45 -11.02 17.75 -0.06
CA ILE A 45 -11.43 16.79 -1.10
C ILE A 45 -12.37 15.69 -0.55
N GLY A 46 -12.89 15.87 0.66
CA GLY A 46 -13.92 15.03 1.27
C GLY A 46 -13.39 13.83 2.03
N LEU A 47 -12.09 13.80 2.40
CA LEU A 47 -11.52 12.73 3.19
C LEU A 47 -11.56 13.05 4.68
N GLU A 48 -12.04 12.11 5.48
CA GLU A 48 -12.05 12.19 6.93
C GLU A 48 -10.87 11.44 7.56
N PRO A 49 -10.09 12.10 8.44
CA PRO A 49 -9.05 11.41 9.18
C PRO A 49 -9.66 10.52 10.26
N GLY A 50 -9.08 9.34 10.45
CA GLY A 50 -9.38 8.51 11.62
C GLY A 50 -8.35 8.71 12.71
N HIS A 51 -7.44 7.76 12.84
CA HIS A 51 -6.29 7.87 13.71
C HIS A 51 -5.06 7.15 13.13
N PRO A 52 -3.85 7.63 13.39
CA PRO A 52 -2.63 6.89 13.06
C PRO A 52 -2.52 5.61 13.91
N PRO A 53 -1.55 4.72 13.61
CA PRO A 53 -1.31 3.52 14.41
C PRO A 53 -1.10 3.88 15.88
N GLN A 54 -1.76 3.15 16.78
CA GLN A 54 -1.51 3.30 18.21
C GLN A 54 -0.45 2.30 18.63
N VAL A 55 0.64 2.81 19.18
CA VAL A 55 1.83 2.03 19.55
C VAL A 55 2.01 2.09 21.06
N ARG A 56 2.22 0.92 21.68
CA ARG A 56 2.54 0.80 23.10
C ARG A 56 3.99 1.20 23.38
N GLU A 57 4.33 1.43 24.64
CA GLU A 57 5.71 1.77 25.06
C GLU A 57 6.76 0.75 24.60
N ASN A 58 6.38 -0.54 24.49
CA ASN A 58 7.26 -1.61 24.00
C ASN A 58 7.47 -1.62 22.48
N GLY A 59 6.88 -0.66 21.74
CA GLY A 59 6.95 -0.55 20.29
C GLY A 59 5.94 -1.41 19.52
N SER A 60 5.06 -2.15 20.20
CA SER A 60 4.03 -2.96 19.51
C SER A 60 2.82 -2.10 19.15
N CYS A 61 2.36 -2.21 17.89
CA CYS A 61 1.09 -1.65 17.44
C CYS A 61 -0.07 -2.38 18.15
N CYS A 62 -0.82 -1.66 18.98
CA CYS A 62 -2.03 -2.19 19.61
C CYS A 62 -3.28 -1.97 18.76
N GLU A 63 -3.36 -0.86 18.03
CA GLU A 63 -4.46 -0.59 17.11
C GLU A 63 -3.91 -0.14 15.74
N PRO A 64 -4.42 -0.71 14.63
CA PRO A 64 -4.01 -0.34 13.28
C PRO A 64 -4.45 1.09 12.96
N PRO A 65 -3.86 1.73 11.95
CA PRO A 65 -4.36 3.01 11.46
C PRO A 65 -5.80 2.85 10.94
N ARG A 66 -6.59 3.92 11.10
CA ARG A 66 -7.96 4.03 10.56
C ARG A 66 -8.17 5.41 9.95
N GLY A 67 -9.14 5.52 9.06
CA GLY A 67 -9.51 6.75 8.36
C GLY A 67 -9.70 6.47 6.88
N ASP A 68 -10.12 7.49 6.14
CA ASP A 68 -10.45 7.30 4.74
C ASP A 68 -9.25 6.84 3.90
N LEU A 69 -9.57 6.05 2.89
CA LEU A 69 -8.59 5.44 2.00
C LEU A 69 -8.12 6.41 0.92
N VAL A 70 -6.81 6.43 0.70
CA VAL A 70 -6.13 7.37 -0.21
C VAL A 70 -5.28 6.61 -1.23
N ASP A 71 -5.47 6.95 -2.50
CA ASP A 71 -4.52 6.56 -3.54
C ASP A 71 -3.41 7.60 -3.65
N ILE A 72 -2.18 7.10 -3.77
CA ILE A 72 -1.00 7.95 -3.93
C ILE A 72 -0.32 7.60 -5.25
N PHE A 73 -0.21 8.60 -6.10
CA PHE A 73 0.58 8.55 -7.33
C PHE A 73 1.73 9.56 -7.25
N VAL A 74 2.74 9.31 -8.04
CA VAL A 74 3.89 10.17 -8.22
C VAL A 74 4.02 10.51 -9.69
N GLU A 75 4.21 11.79 -9.98
CA GLU A 75 4.32 12.32 -11.33
C GLU A 75 5.64 13.10 -11.45
N TRP A 76 6.41 12.85 -12.50
CA TRP A 76 7.70 13.53 -12.73
C TRP A 76 7.97 13.67 -14.22
N GLU A 77 8.91 14.54 -14.58
CA GLU A 77 9.36 14.67 -15.95
C GLU A 77 10.54 13.72 -16.22
N ALA A 78 10.44 12.92 -17.29
CA ALA A 78 11.53 12.10 -17.81
C ALA A 78 11.54 12.20 -19.34
N ASP A 79 12.72 12.43 -19.93
CA ASP A 79 12.92 12.52 -21.38
C ASP A 79 11.94 13.47 -22.12
N GLY A 80 11.53 14.56 -21.44
CA GLY A 80 10.59 15.55 -21.97
C GLY A 80 9.11 15.16 -21.90
N TYR A 81 8.79 14.03 -21.27
CA TYR A 81 7.41 13.57 -21.03
C TYR A 81 7.10 13.53 -19.54
N ILE A 82 5.81 13.66 -19.22
CA ILE A 82 5.31 13.48 -17.86
C ILE A 82 5.05 11.99 -17.65
N GLU A 83 5.87 11.39 -16.79
CA GLU A 83 5.69 10.04 -16.29
C GLU A 83 4.79 10.05 -15.06
N THR A 84 3.97 9.02 -14.90
CA THR A 84 3.11 8.83 -13.72
C THR A 84 3.17 7.38 -13.28
N ALA A 85 3.38 7.16 -11.99
CA ALA A 85 3.38 5.83 -11.40
C ALA A 85 2.57 5.78 -10.11
N GLU A 86 2.05 4.60 -9.78
CA GLU A 86 1.54 4.34 -8.42
C GLU A 86 2.71 4.29 -7.46
N SER A 87 2.58 4.90 -6.28
CA SER A 87 3.69 5.02 -5.33
C SER A 87 4.25 3.67 -4.86
N SER A 88 3.42 2.62 -4.85
CA SER A 88 3.82 1.25 -4.52
C SER A 88 4.90 0.68 -5.46
N THR A 89 4.96 1.15 -6.71
CA THR A 89 5.98 0.71 -7.68
C THR A 89 7.39 1.18 -7.33
N TRP A 90 7.50 2.27 -6.56
CA TRP A 90 8.77 2.79 -6.02
C TRP A 90 9.25 2.03 -4.79
N LEU A 91 8.47 1.06 -4.32
CA LEU A 91 8.70 0.29 -3.11
C LEU A 91 8.95 -1.18 -3.44
N ARG A 92 9.85 -1.81 -2.69
CA ARG A 92 10.17 -3.23 -2.80
C ARG A 92 10.20 -3.88 -1.42
N GLU A 93 9.66 -5.08 -1.29
CA GLU A 93 9.74 -5.85 -0.04
C GLU A 93 11.17 -6.33 0.20
N ALA A 94 11.73 -6.03 1.37
CA ALA A 94 13.11 -6.34 1.71
C ALA A 94 13.37 -7.86 1.77
N ALA A 95 12.43 -8.63 2.32
CA ALA A 95 12.57 -10.08 2.50
C ALA A 95 12.57 -10.86 1.18
N TYR A 96 11.74 -10.45 0.22
CA TYR A 96 11.49 -11.19 -1.03
C TYR A 96 12.01 -10.50 -2.28
N ARG A 97 12.51 -9.26 -2.17
CA ARG A 97 12.99 -8.42 -3.28
C ARG A 97 11.96 -8.29 -4.41
N ARG A 98 10.68 -8.23 -4.06
CA ARG A 98 9.56 -8.09 -5.01
C ARG A 98 8.86 -6.74 -4.85
N PRO A 99 8.20 -6.21 -5.89
CA PRO A 99 7.42 -4.97 -5.77
C PRO A 99 6.39 -5.06 -4.64
N VAL A 100 6.21 -3.96 -3.93
CA VAL A 100 5.10 -3.85 -2.97
C VAL A 100 3.79 -3.83 -3.72
N ARG A 101 2.81 -4.58 -3.21
CA ARG A 101 1.47 -4.64 -3.81
C ARG A 101 0.79 -3.28 -3.76
N ALA A 102 0.16 -2.91 -4.86
CA ALA A 102 -0.78 -1.80 -4.94
C ALA A 102 -1.94 -1.98 -3.94
N GLN A 103 -2.07 -1.06 -3.00
CA GLN A 103 -3.19 -0.97 -2.07
C GLN A 103 -3.40 0.47 -1.65
N ALA A 104 -4.58 0.78 -1.10
CA ALA A 104 -4.84 2.12 -0.61
C ALA A 104 -4.05 2.40 0.68
N TRP A 105 -3.66 3.65 0.84
CA TRP A 105 -3.10 4.21 2.07
C TRP A 105 -4.22 4.71 2.97
N ILE A 106 -3.93 4.96 4.25
CA ILE A 106 -4.95 5.33 5.23
C ILE A 106 -4.65 6.74 5.74
N PHE A 107 -5.62 7.64 5.62
CA PHE A 107 -5.52 9.00 6.17
C PHE A 107 -5.78 8.97 7.69
N GLY A 108 -4.71 8.86 8.47
CA GLY A 108 -4.78 8.79 9.93
C GLY A 108 -4.87 10.16 10.61
N GLY A 109 -4.38 11.22 9.97
CA GLY A 109 -4.51 12.60 10.45
C GLY A 109 -3.42 13.09 11.42
N SER A 110 -2.42 12.26 11.77
CA SER A 110 -1.44 12.49 12.85
C SER A 110 -2.08 12.61 14.24
N ARG A 111 -1.31 12.28 15.28
CA ARG A 111 -1.68 12.62 16.65
C ARG A 111 -1.83 14.14 16.79
N VAL A 112 -2.84 14.57 17.54
CA VAL A 112 -3.04 15.99 17.91
C VAL A 112 -2.42 16.23 19.28
N ARG A 113 -1.58 17.28 19.38
CA ARG A 113 -0.95 17.70 20.64
C ARG A 113 -1.93 18.50 21.51
N PRO A 114 -1.64 18.67 22.82
CA PRO A 114 -2.48 19.47 23.72
C PRO A 114 -2.72 20.92 23.27
N ASP A 115 -1.80 21.49 22.49
CA ASP A 115 -1.90 22.84 21.92
C ASP A 115 -2.71 22.90 20.61
N GLY A 116 -3.29 21.78 20.17
CA GLY A 116 -4.07 21.66 18.94
C GLY A 116 -3.24 21.48 17.67
N THR A 117 -1.90 21.44 17.77
CA THR A 117 -1.04 21.22 16.60
C THR A 117 -0.92 19.74 16.24
N LEU A 118 -0.69 19.46 14.96
CA LEU A 118 -0.40 18.10 14.51
C LEU A 118 1.00 17.68 14.93
N SER A 119 1.15 16.46 15.44
CA SER A 119 2.45 15.90 15.82
C SER A 119 3.46 15.92 14.67
N CYS A 120 3.02 15.56 13.46
CA CYS A 120 3.83 15.58 12.24
C CYS A 120 4.47 16.94 11.93
N ARG A 121 3.94 18.06 12.48
CA ARG A 121 4.57 19.40 12.42
C ARG A 121 5.98 19.44 12.99
N ALA A 122 6.25 18.66 14.05
CA ALA A 122 7.57 18.64 14.67
C ALA A 122 8.39 17.41 14.29
N THR A 123 7.74 16.28 13.96
CA THR A 123 8.45 15.03 13.64
C THR A 123 8.77 14.90 12.15
N GLY A 124 8.03 15.59 11.28
CA GLY A 124 8.19 15.51 9.83
C GLY A 124 7.55 14.27 9.19
N GLU A 125 6.76 13.49 9.94
CA GLU A 125 6.19 12.22 9.49
C GLU A 125 4.98 12.42 8.57
N ALA A 126 5.19 12.30 7.25
CA ALA A 126 4.12 12.48 6.28
C ALA A 126 3.44 11.17 5.90
N ILE A 127 4.13 10.30 5.16
CA ILE A 127 3.55 9.07 4.59
C ILE A 127 4.41 7.88 5.03
N ALA A 128 3.96 7.19 6.08
CA ALA A 128 4.73 6.17 6.78
C ALA A 128 4.48 4.75 6.23
N LEU A 129 5.55 3.96 6.14
CA LEU A 129 5.54 2.54 5.77
C LEU A 129 5.50 1.62 7.00
N VAL A 130 5.83 2.15 8.17
CA VAL A 130 5.85 1.45 9.46
C VAL A 130 4.95 2.15 10.47
N ASP A 131 4.68 1.49 11.60
CA ASP A 131 3.70 1.94 12.59
C ASP A 131 4.22 3.15 13.38
N PHE A 132 4.04 4.35 12.82
CA PHE A 132 4.39 5.61 13.48
C PHE A 132 3.16 6.39 13.95
N PRO A 133 3.05 6.72 15.24
CA PRO A 133 1.88 7.38 15.80
C PRO A 133 1.73 8.85 15.42
N ASP A 134 2.78 9.48 14.89
CA ASP A 134 2.75 10.88 14.49
C ASP A 134 2.61 11.03 12.96
N SER A 135 2.44 9.94 12.22
CA SER A 135 2.27 9.94 10.76
C SER A 135 0.93 10.54 10.31
N LEU A 136 0.96 11.34 9.24
CA LEU A 136 -0.25 11.92 8.65
C LEU A 136 -1.05 10.89 7.85
N VAL A 137 -0.35 10.10 7.03
CA VAL A 137 -0.87 9.01 6.21
C VAL A 137 -0.05 7.76 6.49
N SER A 138 -0.71 6.61 6.65
CA SER A 138 -0.06 5.35 7.01
C SER A 138 -0.32 4.28 5.96
N HIS A 139 0.65 3.41 5.76
CA HIS A 139 0.45 2.18 5.01
C HIS A 139 -0.42 1.20 5.80
N ALA A 140 -1.21 0.36 5.11
CA ALA A 140 -2.14 -0.57 5.78
C ALA A 140 -1.46 -1.80 6.40
N ARG A 141 -0.25 -2.15 5.95
CA ARG A 141 0.57 -3.21 6.56
C ARG A 141 1.12 -2.71 7.88
N ARG A 142 0.79 -3.40 8.97
CA ARG A 142 1.45 -3.22 10.27
C ARG A 142 2.91 -3.62 10.18
N ALA A 143 3.79 -2.79 10.71
CA ALA A 143 5.22 -3.05 10.68
C ALA A 143 5.96 -2.30 11.79
N SER A 144 6.99 -2.96 12.32
CA SER A 144 7.92 -2.41 13.29
C SER A 144 8.79 -1.33 12.66
N SER A 145 9.06 -0.25 13.41
CA SER A 145 10.07 0.76 13.08
C SER A 145 11.48 0.40 13.59
N ARG A 146 11.66 -0.79 14.14
CA ARG A 146 12.98 -1.20 14.65
C ARG A 146 13.95 -1.42 13.49
N TRP A 147 15.15 -0.90 13.66
CA TRP A 147 16.23 -1.09 12.70
C TRP A 147 16.52 -2.59 12.49
N GLY A 148 16.62 -3.01 11.23
CA GLY A 148 16.76 -4.42 10.85
C GLY A 148 15.44 -5.20 10.74
N GLU A 149 14.31 -4.65 11.19
CA GLU A 149 12.97 -5.23 11.04
C GLU A 149 12.13 -4.52 9.95
N LEU A 150 12.70 -3.53 9.27
CA LEU A 150 12.04 -2.79 8.19
C LEU A 150 11.69 -3.74 7.03
N TRP A 151 10.41 -3.78 6.67
CA TRP A 151 9.88 -4.70 5.66
C TRP A 151 10.04 -4.17 4.23
N CYS A 152 10.31 -2.88 4.07
CA CYS A 152 10.30 -2.18 2.80
C CYS A 152 11.63 -1.48 2.54
N GLU A 153 12.01 -1.43 1.27
CA GLU A 153 13.17 -0.70 0.76
C GLU A 153 12.83 0.01 -0.55
N ALA A 154 13.71 0.92 -0.97
CA ALA A 154 13.54 1.67 -2.19
C ALA A 154 13.77 0.78 -3.43
N ASN A 155 12.85 0.86 -4.39
CA ASN A 155 13.01 0.23 -5.70
C ASN A 155 13.79 1.16 -6.65
N THR A 156 15.11 1.16 -6.54
CA THR A 156 16.01 2.12 -7.21
C THR A 156 15.74 2.30 -8.70
N ASP A 157 15.43 1.21 -9.41
CA ASP A 157 15.18 1.23 -10.86
C ASP A 157 13.90 1.96 -11.25
N ALA A 158 12.92 2.03 -10.34
CA ALA A 158 11.65 2.73 -10.55
C ALA A 158 11.67 4.20 -10.10
N ILE A 159 12.65 4.59 -9.29
CA ILE A 159 12.73 5.94 -8.70
C ILE A 159 13.65 6.80 -9.59
N PRO A 160 13.22 8.00 -10.05
CA PRO A 160 14.06 8.88 -10.84
C PRO A 160 15.27 9.40 -10.04
N PRO A 161 16.26 10.02 -10.70
CA PRO A 161 17.49 10.49 -10.04
C PRO A 161 17.27 11.36 -8.79
N LEU A 162 18.28 11.37 -7.91
CA LEU A 162 18.25 12.21 -6.71
C LEU A 162 18.07 13.68 -7.10
N GLY A 163 17.23 14.39 -6.36
CA GLY A 163 16.90 15.79 -6.61
C GLY A 163 15.81 16.01 -7.68
N THR A 164 15.36 14.96 -8.39
CA THR A 164 14.25 15.09 -9.35
C THR A 164 13.02 15.67 -8.66
N ARG A 165 12.42 16.69 -9.29
CA ARG A 165 11.14 17.27 -8.85
C ARG A 165 10.03 16.29 -9.17
N VAL A 166 9.18 16.06 -8.18
CA VAL A 166 8.08 15.11 -8.24
C VAL A 166 6.83 15.82 -7.74
N THR A 167 5.69 15.55 -8.35
CA THR A 167 4.40 15.90 -7.78
C THR A 167 3.79 14.64 -7.17
N ILE A 168 3.50 14.67 -5.86
CA ILE A 168 2.67 13.64 -5.22
C ILE A 168 1.22 14.00 -5.46
N ILE A 169 0.46 13.04 -5.97
CA ILE A 169 -0.98 13.15 -6.19
C ILE A 169 -1.67 12.28 -5.14
N LEU A 170 -2.43 12.91 -4.25
CA LEU A 170 -3.27 12.21 -3.28
C LEU A 170 -4.74 12.39 -3.66
N ARG A 171 -5.48 11.30 -3.78
CA ARG A 171 -6.91 11.33 -4.13
C ARG A 171 -7.68 10.28 -3.32
N PRO A 172 -9.01 10.43 -3.17
CA PRO A 172 -9.84 9.37 -2.62
C PRO A 172 -9.59 8.06 -3.35
N ALA A 173 -9.45 6.96 -2.59
CA ALA A 173 -9.14 5.67 -3.17
C ALA A 173 -10.27 5.15 -4.05
N ALA A 174 -9.90 4.54 -5.17
CA ALA A 174 -10.84 3.83 -6.02
C ALA A 174 -10.85 2.32 -5.71
N PRO A 175 -11.98 1.62 -5.89
CA PRO A 175 -12.03 0.17 -5.75
C PRO A 175 -10.99 -0.51 -6.64
N ARG A 176 -10.20 -1.42 -6.06
CA ARG A 176 -9.22 -2.26 -6.76
C ARG A 176 -9.73 -3.69 -6.84
N ARG A 177 -9.50 -4.32 -7.99
CA ARG A 177 -9.80 -5.74 -8.17
C ARG A 177 -8.53 -6.55 -7.96
N HIS A 178 -8.52 -7.39 -6.94
CA HIS A 178 -7.45 -8.35 -6.68
C HIS A 178 -7.88 -9.76 -7.04
N VAL A 179 -7.01 -10.50 -7.74
CA VAL A 179 -7.21 -11.92 -8.02
C VAL A 179 -6.57 -12.73 -6.91
N MET A 180 -7.39 -13.36 -6.07
CA MET A 180 -6.93 -14.13 -4.93
C MET A 180 -7.07 -15.64 -5.19
N ARG A 181 -5.99 -16.39 -4.94
CA ARG A 181 -5.93 -17.84 -5.09
C ARG A 181 -5.33 -18.50 -3.86
N LEU A 182 -5.86 -19.65 -3.48
CA LEU A 182 -5.24 -20.56 -2.52
C LEU A 182 -4.61 -21.71 -3.29
N ALA A 183 -3.29 -21.67 -3.45
CA ALA A 183 -2.51 -22.67 -4.17
C ALA A 183 -2.21 -23.90 -3.28
N PRO A 184 -1.64 -24.99 -3.85
CA PRO A 184 -1.27 -26.17 -3.08
C PRO A 184 -0.37 -25.84 -1.88
N ALA A 185 -0.47 -26.67 -0.83
CA ALA A 185 0.18 -26.45 0.46
C ALA A 185 -0.28 -25.16 1.19
N GLY A 186 -1.47 -24.65 0.86
CA GLY A 186 -2.10 -23.54 1.56
C GLY A 186 -1.42 -22.20 1.37
N ARG A 187 -0.71 -21.99 0.25
CA ARG A 187 -0.09 -20.71 -0.09
C ARG A 187 -1.11 -19.77 -0.68
N LEU A 188 -1.29 -18.60 -0.06
CA LEU A 188 -2.13 -17.54 -0.59
C LEU A 188 -1.36 -16.77 -1.65
N LEU A 189 -1.98 -16.58 -2.81
CA LEU A 189 -1.49 -15.74 -3.88
C LEU A 189 -2.51 -14.63 -4.12
N VAL A 190 -2.03 -13.40 -4.21
CA VAL A 190 -2.82 -12.26 -4.67
C VAL A 190 -2.09 -11.71 -5.88
N ASP A 191 -2.80 -11.53 -6.99
CA ASP A 191 -2.26 -11.07 -8.29
C ASP A 191 -0.98 -11.83 -8.70
N GLY A 192 -0.96 -13.15 -8.45
CA GLY A 192 0.15 -14.04 -8.77
C GLY A 192 1.32 -14.04 -7.78
N SER A 193 1.35 -13.14 -6.79
CA SER A 193 2.41 -13.06 -5.79
C SER A 193 1.96 -13.56 -4.42
N LEU A 194 2.85 -14.23 -3.68
CA LEU A 194 2.58 -14.73 -2.32
C LEU A 194 2.05 -13.61 -1.41
N ALA A 195 1.02 -13.87 -0.64
CA ALA A 195 0.46 -12.91 0.30
C ALA A 195 0.26 -13.56 1.66
N GLU A 196 0.47 -12.79 2.71
CA GLU A 196 0.14 -13.24 4.07
C GLU A 196 -1.37 -13.10 4.33
N PRO A 197 -1.96 -13.94 5.19
CA PRO A 197 -3.39 -13.83 5.54
C PRO A 197 -3.80 -12.43 6.02
N ALA A 198 -2.93 -11.75 6.76
CA ALA A 198 -3.19 -10.39 7.25
C ALA A 198 -3.22 -9.35 6.11
N GLU A 199 -2.41 -9.53 5.06
CA GLU A 199 -2.43 -8.69 3.86
C GLU A 199 -3.73 -8.91 3.08
N VAL A 200 -4.13 -10.18 2.88
CA VAL A 200 -5.40 -10.55 2.27
C VAL A 200 -6.58 -9.94 3.03
N ALA A 201 -6.57 -10.03 4.35
CA ALA A 201 -7.59 -9.44 5.21
C ALA A 201 -7.69 -7.92 5.01
N SER A 202 -6.55 -7.22 4.98
CA SER A 202 -6.49 -5.78 4.74
C SER A 202 -7.12 -5.39 3.40
N LEU A 203 -6.80 -6.11 2.32
CA LEU A 203 -7.37 -5.85 0.99
C LEU A 203 -8.90 -6.04 0.96
N ILE A 204 -9.41 -7.07 1.63
CA ILE A 204 -10.86 -7.34 1.70
C ILE A 204 -11.58 -6.23 2.49
N LEU A 205 -11.01 -5.81 3.62
CA LEU A 205 -11.57 -4.74 4.45
C LEU A 205 -11.60 -3.41 3.68
N GLN A 206 -10.51 -3.06 2.99
CA GLN A 206 -10.46 -1.87 2.14
C GLN A 206 -11.51 -1.92 1.02
N ALA A 207 -11.66 -3.07 0.35
CA ALA A 207 -12.66 -3.23 -0.70
C ALA A 207 -14.09 -3.04 -0.17
N ARG A 208 -14.37 -3.47 1.07
CA ARG A 208 -15.68 -3.27 1.72
C ARG A 208 -15.91 -1.84 2.17
N GLU A 209 -14.86 -1.14 2.58
CA GLU A 209 -14.94 0.27 2.92
C GLU A 209 -15.31 1.11 1.69
N LEU A 210 -14.67 0.84 0.55
CA LEU A 210 -14.98 1.52 -0.72
C LEU A 210 -16.28 1.03 -1.39
N THR A 211 -16.70 -0.20 -1.10
CA THR A 211 -17.90 -0.79 -1.69
C THR A 211 -18.62 -1.62 -0.63
N PRO A 212 -19.55 -1.01 0.14
CA PRO A 212 -20.30 -1.70 1.18
C PRO A 212 -20.96 -2.99 0.66
N GLY A 213 -20.77 -4.08 1.39
CA GLY A 213 -21.26 -5.40 0.99
C GLY A 213 -20.40 -6.13 -0.05
N HIS A 214 -19.22 -5.61 -0.40
CA HIS A 214 -18.27 -6.33 -1.24
C HIS A 214 -17.95 -7.71 -0.64
N GLY A 215 -18.01 -8.74 -1.50
CA GLY A 215 -17.65 -10.11 -1.18
C GLY A 215 -16.48 -10.55 -2.06
N GLN A 216 -15.40 -10.96 -1.41
CA GLN A 216 -14.20 -11.47 -2.06
C GLN A 216 -14.29 -13.00 -2.22
N VAL A 217 -13.87 -13.49 -3.39
CA VAL A 217 -13.70 -14.92 -3.65
C VAL A 217 -12.21 -15.23 -3.68
N ILE A 218 -11.80 -16.27 -2.95
CA ILE A 218 -10.49 -16.89 -3.08
C ILE A 218 -10.66 -18.20 -3.86
N ALA A 219 -10.08 -18.27 -5.06
CA ALA A 219 -10.14 -19.47 -5.87
C ALA A 219 -9.20 -20.55 -5.31
N VAL A 220 -9.73 -21.72 -4.99
CA VAL A 220 -8.99 -22.86 -4.42
C VAL A 220 -8.43 -23.70 -5.55
N ASP A 221 -7.10 -23.68 -5.69
CA ASP A 221 -6.38 -24.45 -6.69
C ASP A 221 -5.63 -25.59 -6.01
N ARG A 222 -6.26 -26.78 -6.00
CA ARG A 222 -5.67 -28.04 -5.49
C ARG A 222 -5.14 -27.95 -4.05
N ALA A 223 -5.63 -27.01 -3.25
CA ALA A 223 -5.30 -26.90 -1.82
C ALA A 223 -6.15 -27.86 -0.98
N LEU A 224 -5.63 -28.29 0.18
CA LEU A 224 -6.35 -29.21 1.04
C LEU A 224 -7.48 -28.50 1.79
N ARG A 225 -8.53 -29.25 2.17
CA ARG A 225 -9.61 -28.71 3.02
C ARG A 225 -9.09 -28.16 4.35
N SER A 226 -8.02 -28.73 4.89
CA SER A 226 -7.33 -28.22 6.09
C SER A 226 -6.70 -26.85 5.85
N ASP A 227 -6.11 -26.64 4.67
CA ASP A 227 -5.50 -25.35 4.29
C ASP A 227 -6.56 -24.27 4.18
N VAL A 228 -7.68 -24.58 3.53
CA VAL A 228 -8.84 -23.66 3.43
C VAL A 228 -9.33 -23.25 4.82
N ARG A 229 -9.52 -24.22 5.74
CA ARG A 229 -9.97 -23.91 7.12
C ARG A 229 -8.98 -23.06 7.89
N ARG A 230 -7.68 -23.35 7.78
CA ARG A 230 -6.62 -22.60 8.45
C ARG A 230 -6.59 -21.15 7.95
N VAL A 231 -6.49 -20.96 6.63
CA VAL A 231 -6.41 -19.64 6.02
C VAL A 231 -7.68 -18.82 6.27
N ARG A 232 -8.86 -19.44 6.19
CA ARG A 232 -10.11 -18.79 6.58
C ARG A 232 -10.05 -18.29 8.02
N GLY A 233 -9.66 -19.14 8.97
CA GLY A 233 -9.58 -18.78 10.38
C GLY A 233 -8.58 -17.64 10.64
N GLU A 234 -7.45 -17.62 9.94
CA GLU A 234 -6.46 -16.54 10.02
C GLU A 234 -7.01 -15.20 9.49
N ILE A 235 -7.72 -15.21 8.35
CA ILE A 235 -8.33 -14.01 7.76
C ILE A 235 -9.50 -13.49 8.60
N GLU A 236 -10.34 -14.38 9.13
CA GLU A 236 -11.46 -14.03 10.02
C GLU A 236 -10.94 -13.49 11.36
N ALA A 237 -9.87 -14.07 11.92
CA ALA A 237 -9.19 -13.55 13.11
C ALA A 237 -8.57 -12.16 12.90
N ALA A 238 -8.22 -11.81 11.65
CA ALA A 238 -7.79 -10.48 11.27
C ALA A 238 -8.95 -9.48 11.07
N GLY A 239 -10.20 -9.89 11.32
CA GLY A 239 -11.36 -9.01 11.38
C GLY A 239 -12.24 -9.01 10.13
N VAL A 240 -11.96 -9.85 9.14
CA VAL A 240 -12.83 -10.00 7.96
C VAL A 240 -14.11 -10.74 8.37
N PRO A 241 -15.30 -10.17 8.13
CA PRO A 241 -16.54 -10.85 8.49
C PRO A 241 -16.82 -12.02 7.54
N ALA A 242 -17.51 -13.05 8.03
CA ALA A 242 -17.68 -14.31 7.30
C ALA A 242 -18.42 -14.15 5.95
N ASP A 243 -19.29 -13.14 5.82
CA ASP A 243 -20.02 -12.81 4.59
C ASP A 243 -19.12 -12.14 3.52
N ALA A 244 -17.99 -11.57 3.92
CA ALA A 244 -17.04 -10.92 3.02
C ALA A 244 -16.14 -11.91 2.26
N LEU A 245 -16.10 -13.17 2.66
CA LEU A 245 -15.11 -14.13 2.16
C LEU A 245 -15.70 -15.49 1.80
N ARG A 246 -15.61 -15.83 0.52
CA ARG A 246 -15.93 -17.16 0.00
C ARG A 246 -14.70 -17.83 -0.58
N PHE A 247 -14.66 -19.15 -0.44
CA PHE A 247 -13.69 -20.00 -1.11
C PHE A 247 -14.46 -20.84 -2.13
N GLU A 248 -13.99 -20.84 -3.36
CA GLU A 248 -14.62 -21.55 -4.48
C GLU A 248 -13.55 -22.35 -5.21
N ASP A 249 -13.84 -23.57 -5.64
CA ASP A 249 -12.88 -24.35 -6.42
C ASP A 249 -12.52 -23.59 -7.72
N ALA A 250 -11.23 -23.52 -8.02
CA ALA A 250 -10.76 -22.90 -9.25
C ALA A 250 -11.40 -23.61 -10.44
N ARG A 251 -12.16 -22.87 -11.25
CA ARG A 251 -12.64 -23.40 -12.53
C ARG A 251 -11.40 -23.73 -13.38
N PRO A 252 -11.39 -24.86 -14.11
CA PRO A 252 -10.32 -25.12 -15.06
C PRO A 252 -10.26 -23.93 -16.02
N GLU A 253 -9.09 -23.31 -16.14
CA GLU A 253 -8.85 -22.32 -17.19
C GLU A 253 -9.21 -22.99 -18.52
N ALA A 254 -10.13 -22.37 -19.27
CA ALA A 254 -10.29 -22.74 -20.67
C ALA A 254 -8.90 -22.59 -21.31
N PRO A 255 -8.41 -23.59 -22.06
CA PRO A 255 -7.10 -23.49 -22.70
C PRO A 255 -7.07 -22.17 -23.48
N SER A 256 -6.05 -21.35 -23.21
CA SER A 256 -5.75 -20.18 -24.01
C SER A 256 -5.71 -20.65 -25.45
N VAL A 257 -6.70 -20.24 -26.24
CA VAL A 257 -6.63 -20.41 -27.69
C VAL A 257 -5.48 -19.52 -28.11
N ASP A 258 -4.30 -20.12 -28.30
CA ASP A 258 -3.23 -19.52 -29.05
C ASP A 258 -3.80 -19.21 -30.44
N THR A 259 -4.28 -17.98 -30.63
CA THR A 259 -4.47 -17.41 -31.95
C THR A 259 -3.08 -17.15 -32.51
N ALA A 260 -2.43 -18.24 -32.95
CA ALA A 260 -1.32 -18.20 -33.88
C ALA A 260 -1.82 -17.46 -35.12
N THR A 261 -1.59 -16.16 -35.13
CA THR A 261 -1.76 -15.31 -36.29
C THR A 261 -0.66 -15.72 -37.25
N SER A 262 -1.02 -16.61 -38.17
CA SER A 262 -0.21 -16.89 -39.35
C SER A 262 -0.18 -15.60 -40.20
N GLN A 263 0.87 -14.81 -40.06
CA GLN A 263 1.21 -13.80 -41.06
C GLN A 263 1.77 -14.53 -42.30
N PRO A 264 1.27 -14.27 -43.51
CA PRO A 264 1.88 -14.81 -44.71
C PRO A 264 3.17 -14.02 -45.02
N SER A 265 4.24 -14.77 -45.31
CA SER A 265 5.53 -14.23 -45.75
C SER A 265 5.39 -13.40 -47.04
N PRO A 266 6.13 -12.29 -47.19
CA PRO A 266 6.18 -11.58 -48.45
C PRO A 266 7.06 -12.38 -49.43
N ARG A 267 6.49 -12.77 -50.57
CA ARG A 267 7.27 -13.18 -51.74
C ARG A 267 7.72 -11.93 -52.50
N PHE A 268 9.02 -11.92 -52.81
CA PHE A 268 9.78 -11.18 -53.82
C PHE A 268 9.11 -10.00 -54.53
#